data_AF-A0A819SC90-F1
#
_entry.id   AF-A0A819SC90-F1
#
_cell.length_a   1.000
_cell.length_b   1.000
_cell.length_c   1.000
_cell.angle_alpha   90.00
_cell.angle_beta   90.00
_cell.angle_gamma   90.00
#
_symmetry.space_group_name_H-M   'P 1'
#
loop_
_entity.id
_entity.type
_entity.pdbx_description
1 polymer ?
#
loop_
_entity_poly.entity_id
_entity_poly.type
_entity_poly.pdbx_seq_one_letter_code
_entity_poly.pdbx_strand_id
1 'polypeptide(L)'
;MRTLSLITKNPICRILLIIIIIQPLILIEITVLRLLHTQIVSSIQVVHGKTEQININNNNEYLARVHQPLSSSILRGIIIFYPHDQEIAFLPELLWLYRSWIEMMKTEPSLWRTDLVIYTGIFTLNLQQLGCIYNRIRTNKSESPQCRVFYYQRIHLRDIQNINNTDNQLYQQIDINRSILLKTHLKTYEYVDSINIVTECYPSFAMYDYIVRTDIDVFLTPYFGHFVPYNDILLVGRGGYSTNFNTGRFRRIARDMNWLYGNITNIGSTWYGSPRVAQRIANFTLEAMLYLSINEFTQPERERKLGIL
;
A
#
# COMPACT_ATOMS: atom_id res chain seq x y z
N MET A 1 5.62 -9.48 17.79
CA MET A 1 5.10 -8.12 17.52
C MET A 1 6.28 -7.16 17.40
N ARG A 2 6.34 -6.27 16.40
CA ARG A 2 7.41 -5.26 16.22
C ARG A 2 6.82 -3.94 15.67
N THR A 3 7.55 -2.85 15.87
CA THR A 3 7.07 -1.45 15.84
C THR A 3 6.58 -0.92 14.49
N LEU A 4 5.49 -0.13 14.54
CA LEU A 4 5.01 0.78 13.48
C LEU A 4 5.79 2.11 13.50
N SER A 5 5.75 2.86 12.39
CA SER A 5 6.28 4.22 12.25
C SER A 5 5.17 5.22 11.86
N LEU A 6 5.38 6.51 12.17
CA LEU A 6 4.36 7.58 12.10
C LEU A 6 4.79 8.72 11.19
N ILE A 7 3.84 9.31 10.47
CA ILE A 7 4.02 10.48 9.59
C ILE A 7 2.79 11.37 9.69
N THR A 8 2.98 12.68 9.86
CA THR A 8 1.93 13.70 10.00
C THR A 8 2.13 14.86 9.03
N LYS A 9 1.07 15.58 8.67
CA LYS A 9 1.12 16.74 7.75
C LYS A 9 1.12 18.09 8.45
N ASN A 10 1.65 19.08 7.73
CA ASN A 10 1.24 20.48 7.77
C ASN A 10 1.10 20.94 6.28
N PRO A 11 0.32 21.98 5.93
CA PRO A 11 0.15 22.36 4.53
C PRO A 11 1.38 23.08 3.95
N ILE A 12 1.38 23.29 2.63
CA ILE A 12 2.38 24.07 1.83
C ILE A 12 3.77 23.41 1.63
N CYS A 13 4.28 22.54 2.52
CA CYS A 13 5.60 21.91 2.31
C CYS A 13 5.60 20.63 1.44
N ARG A 14 6.54 20.54 0.47
CA ARG A 14 6.83 19.35 -0.36
C ARG A 14 7.68 18.31 0.39
N ILE A 15 7.17 17.72 1.46
CA ILE A 15 7.84 16.61 2.17
C ILE A 15 7.61 15.30 1.40
N LEU A 16 8.69 14.58 1.06
CA LEU A 16 8.61 13.26 0.44
C LEU A 16 9.02 12.16 1.42
N LEU A 17 8.22 11.09 1.41
CA LEU A 17 8.56 9.79 1.95
C LEU A 17 9.07 8.91 0.80
N ILE A 18 10.30 8.38 0.87
CA ILE A 18 10.83 7.49 -0.18
C ILE A 18 10.20 6.12 -0.02
N ILE A 19 9.13 5.89 -0.79
CA ILE A 19 8.45 4.60 -0.88
C ILE A 19 9.06 3.85 -2.05
N ILE A 20 9.80 2.79 -1.72
CA ILE A 20 10.40 1.89 -2.70
C ILE A 20 9.98 0.47 -2.30
N ILE A 21 8.91 0.01 -2.94
CA ILE A 21 8.53 -1.39 -2.97
C ILE A 21 9.47 -2.07 -3.95
N ILE A 22 10.52 -2.69 -3.43
CA ILE A 22 11.35 -3.64 -4.19
C ILE A 22 11.54 -4.87 -3.31
N GLN A 23 10.63 -5.82 -3.50
CA GLN A 23 10.86 -7.21 -3.14
C GLN A 23 10.94 -8.02 -4.45
N PRO A 24 11.97 -8.86 -4.68
CA PRO A 24 13.20 -9.05 -3.90
C PRO A 24 14.42 -8.34 -4.53
N LEU A 25 15.15 -7.51 -3.75
CA LEU A 25 16.56 -7.20 -4.00
C LEU A 25 17.28 -6.85 -2.69
N ILE A 26 17.90 -7.90 -2.11
CA ILE A 26 18.86 -7.91 -0.97
C ILE A 26 18.24 -7.85 0.45
N LEU A 27 18.78 -8.71 1.35
CA LEU A 27 18.43 -8.90 2.77
C LEU A 27 19.36 -8.08 3.72
N ILE A 28 19.07 -8.12 5.05
CA ILE A 28 19.97 -8.16 6.24
C ILE A 28 19.46 -7.28 7.43
N GLU A 29 20.04 -7.45 8.63
CA GLU A 29 19.40 -7.39 9.95
C GLU A 29 19.51 -6.09 10.82
N ILE A 30 19.07 -6.22 12.08
CA ILE A 30 18.50 -5.29 13.07
C ILE A 30 19.55 -4.44 13.87
N THR A 31 19.19 -3.20 14.27
CA THR A 31 19.25 -2.60 15.66
C THR A 31 19.62 -1.09 15.69
N VAL A 32 19.25 -0.36 16.77
CA VAL A 32 19.18 1.13 16.86
C VAL A 32 19.43 1.63 18.32
N LEU A 33 20.00 2.84 18.54
CA LEU A 33 19.43 3.98 19.35
C LEU A 33 20.42 4.98 20.07
N ARG A 34 20.33 6.30 19.76
CA ARG A 34 20.49 7.56 20.59
C ARG A 34 21.80 7.86 21.40
N LEU A 35 22.07 9.07 21.95
CA LEU A 35 21.39 10.42 21.98
C LEU A 35 22.41 11.59 22.11
N LEU A 36 21.90 12.79 22.45
CA LEU A 36 22.52 14.09 22.80
C LEU A 36 22.95 14.92 21.56
N HIS A 37 22.92 16.25 21.53
CA HIS A 37 22.27 17.34 22.31
C HIS A 37 22.35 18.61 21.41
N THR A 38 21.42 19.55 21.22
CA THR A 38 19.98 19.75 21.52
C THR A 38 19.43 20.63 20.34
N GLN A 39 18.27 21.29 20.25
CA GLN A 39 17.08 21.65 21.05
C GLN A 39 15.90 21.80 20.01
N ILE A 40 14.61 22.01 20.32
CA ILE A 40 13.91 22.19 21.60
C ILE A 40 12.64 21.28 21.67
N VAL A 41 11.46 21.81 21.36
CA VAL A 41 10.10 21.23 21.49
C VAL A 41 9.24 21.92 20.40
N SER A 42 8.21 21.35 19.74
CA SER A 42 7.36 20.17 19.96
C SER A 42 7.25 19.28 18.71
N SER A 43 6.72 18.04 18.76
CA SER A 43 6.74 17.06 19.86
C SER A 43 6.57 15.65 19.28
N ILE A 44 7.65 14.85 19.26
CA ILE A 44 7.63 13.44 18.85
C ILE A 44 8.40 12.62 19.90
N GLN A 45 7.80 11.56 20.42
CA GLN A 45 8.48 10.58 21.26
C GLN A 45 8.68 9.26 20.52
N VAL A 46 9.89 8.71 20.61
CA VAL A 46 10.23 7.33 20.22
C VAL A 46 11.11 6.76 21.31
N VAL A 47 10.64 5.69 21.94
CA VAL A 47 11.40 4.89 22.92
C VAL A 47 12.02 3.70 22.19
N HIS A 48 13.29 3.39 22.45
CA HIS A 48 13.77 2.00 22.49
C HIS A 48 14.52 1.84 23.81
N GLY A 49 14.63 0.62 24.31
CA GLY A 49 15.44 0.31 25.49
C GLY A 49 16.76 -0.36 25.12
N LYS A 50 17.83 0.02 25.82
CA LYS A 50 18.77 -0.93 26.41
C LYS A 50 18.90 -0.62 27.90
N THR A 51 19.42 -1.58 28.65
CA THR A 51 19.12 -1.77 30.08
C THR A 51 19.87 -0.82 31.00
N GLU A 52 19.12 -0.03 31.78
CA GLU A 52 19.50 0.39 33.13
C GLU A 52 18.31 0.14 34.07
N GLN A 53 18.59 -0.02 35.36
CA GLN A 53 17.61 -0.53 36.33
C GLN A 53 16.63 0.57 36.78
N ILE A 54 15.36 0.44 36.39
CA ILE A 54 14.25 1.19 36.98
C ILE A 54 13.18 0.17 37.40
N ASN A 55 12.71 0.25 38.65
CA ASN A 55 11.64 -0.61 39.17
C ASN A 55 10.33 -0.33 38.42
N ILE A 56 9.94 -1.27 37.56
CA ILE A 56 8.64 -1.26 36.88
C ILE A 56 7.70 -2.19 37.65
N ASN A 57 6.73 -1.60 38.35
CA ASN A 57 5.53 -2.36 38.71
C ASN A 57 4.80 -2.76 37.42
N ASN A 58 4.43 -4.03 37.32
CA ASN A 58 3.91 -4.64 36.09
C ASN A 58 2.57 -4.04 35.62
N ASN A 59 2.16 -4.46 34.42
CA ASN A 59 0.85 -4.25 33.78
C ASN A 59 0.71 -2.99 32.90
N ASN A 60 1.48 -2.95 31.80
CA ASN A 60 1.08 -2.23 30.58
C ASN A 60 1.36 -3.11 29.35
N GLU A 61 0.33 -3.80 28.87
CA GLU A 61 0.36 -4.49 27.58
C GLU A 61 0.45 -3.48 26.43
N TYR A 62 1.07 -3.88 25.31
CA TYR A 62 1.06 -3.12 24.06
C TYR A 62 -0.26 -3.27 23.30
N LEU A 63 -1.38 -2.94 23.96
CA LEU A 63 -2.69 -2.83 23.33
C LEU A 63 -2.65 -1.70 22.28
N ALA A 64 -2.94 -2.03 21.02
CA ALA A 64 -3.13 -1.00 20.00
C ALA A 64 -4.41 -0.22 20.34
N ARG A 65 -4.25 1.06 20.69
CA ARG A 65 -5.37 1.88 21.14
C ARG A 65 -6.29 2.19 19.97
N VAL A 66 -7.48 1.61 20.02
CA VAL A 66 -8.62 1.93 19.15
C VAL A 66 -9.03 3.38 19.45
N HIS A 67 -8.48 4.32 18.68
CA HIS A 67 -8.59 5.75 19.00
C HIS A 67 -9.82 6.46 18.42
N GLN A 68 -10.59 5.81 17.54
CA GLN A 68 -11.97 6.20 17.26
C GLN A 68 -12.93 5.44 18.18
N PRO A 69 -14.02 6.07 18.66
CA PRO A 69 -15.04 5.37 19.43
C PRO A 69 -15.62 4.17 18.66
N LEU A 70 -15.87 3.05 19.34
CA LEU A 70 -16.61 1.91 18.76
C LEU A 70 -18.05 2.29 18.35
N SER A 71 -18.55 3.45 18.83
CA SER A 71 -19.84 4.05 18.50
C SER A 71 -19.85 4.93 17.23
N SER A 72 -18.72 5.21 16.58
CA SER A 72 -18.71 5.87 15.27
C SER A 72 -18.76 4.85 14.13
N SER A 73 -19.54 5.12 13.08
CA SER A 73 -19.58 4.29 11.87
C SER A 73 -18.37 4.59 10.98
N ILE A 74 -17.66 3.53 10.58
CA ILE A 74 -16.43 3.59 9.77
C ILE A 74 -16.57 2.66 8.55
N LEU A 75 -16.29 3.20 7.37
CA LEU A 75 -16.15 2.42 6.14
C LEU A 75 -14.68 2.20 5.82
N ARG A 76 -14.33 0.94 5.54
CA ARG A 76 -12.99 0.50 5.16
C ARG A 76 -13.04 -0.27 3.84
N GLY A 77 -12.03 -0.08 3.00
CA GLY A 77 -11.81 -0.89 1.79
C GLY A 77 -10.43 -1.54 1.81
N ILE A 78 -10.35 -2.86 1.63
CA ILE A 78 -9.10 -3.60 1.48
C ILE A 78 -8.85 -3.78 -0.01
N ILE A 79 -7.89 -3.03 -0.53
CA ILE A 79 -7.57 -2.91 -1.95
C ILE A 79 -6.43 -3.87 -2.32
N ILE A 80 -6.72 -4.74 -3.28
CA ILE A 80 -5.76 -5.65 -3.92
C ILE A 80 -5.85 -5.61 -5.44
N PHE A 81 -4.76 -5.95 -6.11
CA PHE A 81 -4.74 -6.30 -7.52
C PHE A 81 -4.72 -7.83 -7.67
N TYR A 82 -5.51 -8.37 -8.59
CA TYR A 82 -5.59 -9.80 -8.89
C TYR A 82 -5.27 -10.05 -10.38
N PRO A 83 -4.12 -10.65 -10.70
CA PRO A 83 -3.76 -10.99 -12.07
C PRO A 83 -4.49 -12.27 -12.51
N HIS A 84 -5.71 -12.12 -13.05
CA HIS A 84 -6.47 -13.23 -13.66
C HIS A 84 -5.68 -14.06 -14.69
N ASP A 85 -4.75 -13.44 -15.41
CA ASP A 85 -3.83 -14.09 -16.36
C ASP A 85 -2.80 -15.02 -15.68
N GLN A 86 -2.71 -14.96 -14.35
CA GLN A 86 -1.87 -15.80 -13.49
C GLN A 86 -2.72 -16.47 -12.38
N GLU A 87 -4.03 -16.65 -12.59
CA GLU A 87 -5.02 -17.16 -11.62
C GLU A 87 -4.59 -18.47 -10.93
N ILE A 88 -3.89 -19.38 -11.63
CA ILE A 88 -3.39 -20.64 -11.04
C ILE A 88 -2.43 -20.39 -9.85
N ALA A 89 -1.61 -19.34 -9.92
CA ALA A 89 -0.67 -18.98 -8.85
C ALA A 89 -1.35 -18.18 -7.73
N PHE A 90 -2.23 -17.23 -8.09
CA PHE A 90 -2.79 -16.25 -7.16
C PHE A 90 -4.14 -16.61 -6.54
N LEU A 91 -4.86 -17.61 -7.07
CA LEU A 91 -6.12 -18.07 -6.48
C LEU A 91 -5.96 -18.62 -5.04
N PRO A 92 -4.92 -19.42 -4.69
CA PRO A 92 -4.70 -19.83 -3.30
C PRO A 92 -4.49 -18.65 -2.36
N GLU A 93 -3.74 -17.63 -2.78
CA GLU A 93 -3.48 -16.41 -2.00
C GLU A 93 -4.78 -15.60 -1.81
N LEU A 94 -5.55 -15.41 -2.89
CA LEU A 94 -6.88 -14.79 -2.85
C LEU A 94 -7.82 -15.51 -1.87
N LEU A 95 -7.88 -16.84 -1.91
CA LEU A 95 -8.73 -17.64 -1.03
C LEU A 95 -8.31 -17.51 0.44
N TRP A 96 -7.00 -17.45 0.73
CA TRP A 96 -6.48 -17.23 2.08
C TRP A 96 -6.78 -15.83 2.61
N LEU A 97 -6.54 -14.79 1.81
CA LEU A 97 -6.91 -13.41 2.15
C LEU A 97 -8.43 -13.29 2.37
N TYR A 98 -9.24 -13.78 1.44
CA TYR A 98 -10.70 -13.79 1.54
C TYR A 98 -11.20 -14.51 2.80
N ARG A 99 -10.60 -15.65 3.17
CA ARG A 99 -10.94 -16.34 4.42
C ARG A 99 -10.52 -15.52 5.64
N SER A 100 -9.34 -14.92 5.64
CA SER A 100 -8.87 -14.07 6.74
C SER A 100 -9.74 -12.81 6.92
N TRP A 101 -10.27 -12.25 5.83
CA TRP A 101 -11.26 -11.17 5.84
C TRP A 101 -12.57 -11.61 6.54
N ILE A 102 -13.09 -12.80 6.20
CA ILE A 102 -14.27 -13.37 6.89
C ILE A 102 -14.02 -13.63 8.38
N GLU A 103 -12.86 -14.17 8.76
CA GLU A 103 -12.52 -14.35 10.18
C GLU A 103 -12.39 -13.02 10.92
N MET A 104 -11.82 -11.99 10.28
CA MET A 104 -11.68 -10.65 10.83
C MET A 104 -13.01 -9.92 11.03
N MET A 105 -13.97 -10.09 10.12
CA MET A 105 -15.31 -9.51 10.25
C MET A 105 -16.11 -10.04 11.45
N LYS A 106 -15.80 -11.24 11.97
CA LYS A 106 -16.44 -11.76 13.21
C LYS A 106 -16.13 -10.91 14.45
N THR A 107 -15.07 -10.11 14.37
CA THR A 107 -14.62 -9.15 15.39
C THR A 107 -14.78 -7.69 14.95
N GLU A 108 -15.39 -7.41 13.79
CA GLU A 108 -15.67 -6.03 13.36
C GLU A 108 -16.78 -5.40 14.22
N PRO A 109 -16.61 -4.17 14.76
CA PRO A 109 -17.66 -3.47 15.50
C PRO A 109 -18.92 -3.27 14.64
N SER A 110 -20.11 -3.36 15.26
CA SER A 110 -21.40 -3.43 14.54
C SER A 110 -21.74 -2.22 13.65
N LEU A 111 -21.09 -1.07 13.84
CA LEU A 111 -21.23 0.15 13.03
C LEU A 111 -20.15 0.30 11.95
N TRP A 112 -19.12 -0.55 11.96
CA TRP A 112 -18.02 -0.54 11.00
C TRP A 112 -18.34 -1.49 9.84
N ARG A 113 -17.74 -1.25 8.67
CA ARG A 113 -17.87 -2.11 7.48
C ARG A 113 -16.54 -2.16 6.73
N THR A 114 -16.02 -3.36 6.48
CA THR A 114 -14.82 -3.55 5.66
C THR A 114 -15.12 -4.32 4.38
N ASP A 115 -15.12 -3.65 3.23
CA ASP A 115 -15.21 -4.33 1.93
C ASP A 115 -13.85 -4.87 1.49
N LEU A 116 -13.86 -6.01 0.78
CA LEU A 116 -12.72 -6.48 -0.01
C LEU A 116 -12.88 -5.96 -1.43
N VAL A 117 -11.88 -5.23 -1.94
CA VAL A 117 -11.94 -4.48 -3.20
C VAL A 117 -10.85 -4.98 -4.14
N ILE A 118 -11.26 -5.61 -5.23
CA ILE A 118 -10.39 -6.39 -6.12
C ILE A 118 -10.36 -5.75 -7.51
N TYR A 119 -9.17 -5.47 -8.02
CA TYR A 119 -8.95 -4.97 -9.38
C TYR A 119 -8.37 -6.06 -10.27
N THR A 120 -9.02 -6.34 -11.40
CA THR A 120 -8.65 -7.44 -12.33
C THR A 120 -9.09 -7.10 -13.76
N GLY A 121 -8.45 -7.72 -14.75
CA GLY A 121 -8.86 -7.62 -16.16
C GLY A 121 -10.12 -8.43 -16.48
N ILE A 122 -10.41 -9.51 -15.74
CA ILE A 122 -11.59 -10.37 -15.95
C ILE A 122 -12.23 -10.75 -14.60
N PHE A 123 -13.55 -10.68 -14.52
CA PHE A 123 -14.36 -11.16 -13.41
C PHE A 123 -14.57 -12.69 -13.53
N THR A 124 -13.56 -13.44 -13.10
CA THR A 124 -13.47 -14.91 -13.27
C THR A 124 -14.57 -15.68 -12.53
N LEU A 125 -14.80 -16.94 -12.93
CA LEU A 125 -15.78 -17.82 -12.28
C LEU A 125 -15.48 -18.02 -10.78
N ASN A 126 -14.21 -18.02 -10.38
CA ASN A 126 -13.82 -18.11 -8.96
C ASN A 126 -14.32 -16.90 -8.17
N LEU A 127 -14.20 -15.68 -8.72
CA LEU A 127 -14.72 -14.46 -8.09
C LEU A 127 -16.25 -14.48 -8.00
N GLN A 128 -16.94 -15.06 -8.99
CA GLN A 128 -18.39 -15.27 -8.96
C GLN A 128 -18.80 -16.29 -7.89
N GLN A 129 -18.07 -17.40 -7.75
CA GLN A 129 -18.29 -18.43 -6.73
C GLN A 129 -18.01 -17.92 -5.30
N LEU A 130 -17.09 -16.95 -5.14
CA LEU A 130 -16.88 -16.21 -3.89
C LEU A 130 -18.00 -15.20 -3.59
N GLY A 131 -19.04 -15.09 -4.42
CA GLY A 131 -20.16 -14.17 -4.20
C GLY A 131 -19.77 -12.69 -4.36
N CYS A 132 -18.64 -12.40 -5.01
CA CYS A 132 -18.22 -11.03 -5.28
C CYS A 132 -19.17 -10.35 -6.29
N ILE A 133 -19.36 -9.04 -6.16
CA ILE A 133 -20.17 -8.24 -7.09
C ILE A 133 -19.30 -7.37 -7.99
N TYR A 134 -19.70 -7.22 -9.26
CA TYR A 134 -18.90 -6.54 -10.28
C TYR A 134 -19.34 -5.09 -10.53
N ASN A 135 -18.37 -4.19 -10.71
CA ASN A 135 -18.51 -2.77 -11.07
C ASN A 135 -19.54 -1.96 -10.24
N ARG A 136 -19.82 -2.38 -8.99
CA ARG A 136 -20.79 -1.73 -8.08
C ARG A 136 -20.12 -1.17 -6.84
N ILE A 137 -19.91 0.15 -6.83
CA ILE A 137 -19.45 0.91 -5.67
C ILE A 137 -20.41 0.83 -4.48
N ARG A 138 -19.87 1.05 -3.28
CA ARG A 138 -20.66 1.21 -2.06
C ARG A 138 -21.37 2.57 -2.07
N THR A 139 -22.71 2.54 -1.97
CA THR A 139 -23.54 3.75 -1.87
C THR A 139 -24.21 3.94 -0.50
N ASN A 140 -24.31 2.87 0.30
CA ASN A 140 -24.97 2.87 1.60
C ASN A 140 -23.97 2.51 2.71
N LYS A 141 -23.80 3.38 3.72
CA LYS A 141 -22.94 3.09 4.88
C LYS A 141 -23.38 1.81 5.62
N SER A 142 -24.68 1.55 5.70
CA SER A 142 -25.28 0.47 6.49
C SER A 142 -25.37 -0.90 5.79
N GLU A 143 -25.10 -0.99 4.48
CA GLU A 143 -25.02 -2.26 3.71
C GLU A 143 -24.09 -3.27 4.42
N SER A 144 -24.18 -4.57 4.13
CA SER A 144 -23.20 -5.53 4.66
C SER A 144 -21.79 -5.24 4.10
N PRO A 145 -20.72 -5.77 4.71
CA PRO A 145 -19.46 -5.96 3.99
C PRO A 145 -19.68 -6.81 2.72
N GLN A 146 -18.96 -6.51 1.65
CA GLN A 146 -19.05 -7.19 0.35
C GLN A 146 -17.67 -7.32 -0.29
N CYS A 147 -17.48 -8.40 -1.06
CA CYS A 147 -16.40 -8.47 -2.04
C CYS A 147 -16.85 -7.71 -3.30
N ARG A 148 -16.09 -6.69 -3.71
CA ARG A 148 -16.38 -5.82 -4.87
C ARG A 148 -15.24 -5.95 -5.88
N VAL A 149 -15.57 -6.36 -7.10
CA VAL A 149 -14.63 -6.51 -8.21
C VAL A 149 -14.81 -5.36 -9.19
N PHE A 150 -13.71 -4.75 -9.61
CA PHE A 150 -13.69 -3.70 -10.62
C PHE A 150 -12.75 -4.07 -11.77
N TYR A 151 -13.14 -3.69 -12.99
CA TYR A 151 -12.27 -3.82 -14.15
C TYR A 151 -11.03 -2.93 -14.02
N TYR A 152 -9.87 -3.48 -14.37
CA TYR A 152 -8.60 -2.76 -14.49
C TYR A 152 -7.75 -3.38 -15.60
N GLN A 153 -7.45 -2.61 -16.64
CA GLN A 153 -6.54 -3.08 -17.71
C GLN A 153 -5.07 -2.98 -17.25
N ARG A 154 -4.39 -4.13 -17.17
CA ARG A 154 -2.97 -4.24 -16.81
C ARG A 154 -2.07 -3.41 -17.72
N ILE A 155 -1.07 -2.74 -17.17
CA ILE A 155 -0.14 -1.85 -17.90
C ILE A 155 0.46 -2.53 -19.14
N HIS A 156 0.92 -3.77 -19.01
CA HIS A 156 1.56 -4.48 -20.12
C HIS A 156 0.57 -4.89 -21.24
N LEU A 157 -0.72 -5.06 -20.91
CA LEU A 157 -1.81 -5.45 -21.82
C LEU A 157 -2.57 -4.25 -22.43
N ARG A 158 -2.26 -3.00 -22.06
CA ARG A 158 -2.92 -1.82 -22.65
C ARG A 158 -2.51 -1.66 -24.11
N ASP A 159 -3.47 -1.67 -25.03
CA ASP A 159 -3.24 -1.04 -26.32
C ASP A 159 -3.25 0.48 -26.12
N ILE A 160 -2.13 1.12 -26.47
CA ILE A 160 -1.93 2.56 -26.32
C ILE A 160 -2.70 3.33 -27.41
N GLN A 161 -2.92 2.72 -28.58
CA GLN A 161 -3.59 3.40 -29.70
C GLN A 161 -5.13 3.45 -29.51
N ASN A 162 -5.71 2.47 -28.82
CA ASN A 162 -7.16 2.32 -28.64
C ASN A 162 -7.65 2.53 -27.20
N ILE A 163 -6.80 3.11 -26.33
CA ILE A 163 -6.95 3.08 -24.86
C ILE A 163 -8.24 3.74 -24.32
N ASN A 164 -8.87 4.62 -25.11
CA ASN A 164 -10.05 5.41 -24.74
C ASN A 164 -11.41 4.77 -25.12
N ASN A 165 -11.43 3.65 -25.86
CA ASN A 165 -12.62 3.17 -26.56
C ASN A 165 -13.38 2.01 -25.86
N THR A 166 -13.44 1.95 -24.52
CA THR A 166 -14.19 0.89 -23.82
C THR A 166 -15.00 1.35 -22.60
N ASP A 167 -16.33 1.18 -22.68
CA ASP A 167 -17.30 1.49 -21.60
C ASP A 167 -17.04 0.71 -20.29
N ASN A 168 -16.29 -0.40 -20.37
CA ASN A 168 -15.89 -1.22 -19.22
C ASN A 168 -15.01 -0.47 -18.19
N GLN A 169 -14.39 0.65 -18.57
CA GLN A 169 -13.46 1.43 -17.72
C GLN A 169 -14.14 2.40 -16.74
N LEU A 170 -15.43 2.22 -16.40
CA LEU A 170 -16.27 3.16 -15.62
C LEU A 170 -15.62 3.81 -14.38
N TYR A 171 -14.67 3.13 -13.71
CA TYR A 171 -13.97 3.67 -12.53
C TYR A 171 -12.44 3.80 -12.69
N GLN A 172 -11.88 3.54 -13.88
CA GLN A 172 -10.44 3.55 -14.15
C GLN A 172 -10.04 4.86 -14.86
N GLN A 173 -9.46 5.80 -14.13
CA GLN A 173 -9.00 7.09 -14.67
C GLN A 173 -7.59 6.95 -15.26
N ILE A 174 -7.50 6.49 -16.51
CA ILE A 174 -6.21 6.27 -17.20
C ILE A 174 -5.51 7.60 -17.53
N ASP A 175 -4.28 7.76 -17.02
CA ASP A 175 -3.31 8.73 -17.52
C ASP A 175 -2.57 8.08 -18.72
N ILE A 176 -2.82 8.60 -19.93
CA ILE A 176 -2.25 8.07 -21.17
C ILE A 176 -0.72 8.25 -21.20
N ASN A 177 -0.21 9.41 -20.78
CA ASN A 177 1.22 9.72 -20.80
C ASN A 177 1.97 8.84 -19.81
N ARG A 178 1.43 8.68 -18.59
CA ARG A 178 1.98 7.74 -17.61
C ARG A 178 1.86 6.29 -18.09
N SER A 179 0.75 5.89 -18.73
CA SER A 179 0.58 4.54 -19.29
C SER A 179 1.66 4.21 -20.33
N ILE A 180 2.02 5.17 -21.20
CA ILE A 180 3.10 5.02 -22.17
C ILE A 180 4.44 4.80 -21.47
N LEU A 181 4.76 5.62 -20.46
CA LEU A 181 6.01 5.50 -19.70
C LEU A 181 6.09 4.19 -18.92
N LEU A 182 5.02 3.82 -18.20
CA LEU A 182 4.94 2.57 -17.43
C LEU A 182 5.02 1.34 -18.35
N LYS A 183 4.34 1.34 -19.51
CA LYS A 183 4.45 0.24 -20.48
C LYS A 183 5.83 0.17 -21.15
N THR A 184 6.48 1.31 -21.38
CA THR A 184 7.83 1.35 -21.95
C THR A 184 8.89 0.82 -20.99
N HIS A 185 8.87 1.28 -19.73
CA HIS A 185 9.95 1.05 -18.77
C HIS A 185 9.66 -0.01 -17.69
N LEU A 186 8.40 -0.40 -17.47
CA LEU A 186 8.00 -1.27 -16.35
C LEU A 186 7.05 -2.41 -16.75
N LYS A 187 6.83 -2.68 -18.05
CA LYS A 187 6.00 -3.83 -18.51
C LYS A 187 6.46 -5.20 -17.99
N THR A 188 7.74 -5.35 -17.62
CA THR A 188 8.34 -6.57 -17.04
C THR A 188 8.33 -6.57 -15.50
N TYR A 189 7.79 -5.53 -14.86
CA TYR A 189 7.72 -5.43 -13.39
C TYR A 189 6.30 -5.68 -12.91
N GLU A 190 6.04 -6.91 -12.46
CA GLU A 190 4.68 -7.45 -12.27
C GLU A 190 3.87 -6.71 -11.18
N TYR A 191 4.55 -6.11 -10.20
CA TYR A 191 3.94 -5.33 -9.12
C TYR A 191 3.59 -3.87 -9.52
N VAL A 192 3.83 -3.42 -10.76
CA VAL A 192 3.43 -2.06 -11.19
C VAL A 192 1.91 -1.86 -11.11
N ASP A 193 1.16 -2.90 -11.49
CA ASP A 193 -0.30 -2.87 -11.51
C ASP A 193 -0.88 -2.72 -10.09
N SER A 194 -0.29 -3.36 -9.07
CA SER A 194 -0.76 -3.32 -7.68
C SER A 194 -0.49 -2.00 -6.95
N ILE A 195 0.12 -1.02 -7.62
CA ILE A 195 0.23 0.38 -7.18
C ILE A 195 -0.59 1.29 -8.10
N ASN A 196 -0.59 1.04 -9.40
CA ASN A 196 -1.31 1.84 -10.38
C ASN A 196 -2.84 1.79 -10.22
N ILE A 197 -3.39 0.70 -9.67
CA ILE A 197 -4.80 0.66 -9.23
C ILE A 197 -5.14 1.74 -8.19
N VAL A 198 -4.20 2.12 -7.32
CA VAL A 198 -4.42 3.13 -6.27
C VAL A 198 -4.37 4.55 -6.85
N THR A 199 -3.73 4.76 -8.00
CA THR A 199 -3.79 6.06 -8.71
C THR A 199 -5.03 6.20 -9.57
N GLU A 200 -5.31 5.21 -10.41
CA GLU A 200 -6.33 5.30 -11.46
C GLU A 200 -7.73 4.97 -10.96
N CYS A 201 -7.88 3.98 -10.08
CA CYS A 201 -9.21 3.48 -9.68
C CYS A 201 -9.85 4.26 -8.53
N TYR A 202 -9.30 5.41 -8.15
CA TYR A 202 -9.75 6.25 -7.02
C TYR A 202 -11.27 6.46 -6.92
N PRO A 203 -12.03 6.71 -8.00
CA PRO A 203 -13.49 6.86 -7.92
C PRO A 203 -14.22 5.66 -7.29
N SER A 204 -13.70 4.43 -7.46
CA SER A 204 -14.30 3.21 -6.90
C SER A 204 -14.06 3.01 -5.40
N PHE A 205 -13.17 3.79 -4.79
CA PHE A 205 -12.83 3.68 -3.36
C PHE A 205 -12.79 5.01 -2.60
N ALA A 206 -13.13 6.13 -3.24
CA ALA A 206 -13.13 7.47 -2.63
C ALA A 206 -14.17 7.65 -1.50
N MET A 207 -15.13 6.74 -1.34
CA MET A 207 -16.18 6.79 -0.32
C MET A 207 -15.82 6.13 1.02
N TYR A 208 -14.74 5.36 1.08
CA TYR A 208 -14.30 4.76 2.35
C TYR A 208 -13.62 5.82 3.22
N ASP A 209 -13.85 5.76 4.53
CA ASP A 209 -13.19 6.65 5.48
C ASP A 209 -11.68 6.29 5.57
N TYR A 210 -11.35 5.00 5.42
CA TYR A 210 -9.98 4.48 5.29
C TYR A 210 -9.86 3.37 4.23
N ILE A 211 -8.66 3.18 3.66
CA ILE A 211 -8.33 2.02 2.83
C ILE A 211 -7.01 1.37 3.26
N VAL A 212 -6.97 0.04 3.19
CA VAL A 212 -5.73 -0.75 3.21
C VAL A 212 -5.39 -1.12 1.78
N ARG A 213 -4.35 -0.55 1.17
CA ARG A 213 -3.74 -1.20 0.00
C ARG A 213 -2.80 -2.29 0.50
N THR A 214 -2.89 -3.48 -0.08
CA THR A 214 -1.99 -4.59 0.25
C THR A 214 -1.69 -5.43 -1.00
N ASP A 215 -0.64 -6.24 -0.91
CA ASP A 215 -0.45 -7.38 -1.81
C ASP A 215 -1.34 -8.55 -1.35
N ILE A 216 -1.60 -9.48 -2.27
CA ILE A 216 -2.65 -10.50 -2.14
C ILE A 216 -2.25 -11.72 -1.29
N ASP A 217 -0.95 -11.87 -1.03
CA ASP A 217 -0.32 -12.87 -0.15
C ASP A 217 -0.46 -12.55 1.36
N VAL A 218 -1.17 -11.47 1.71
CA VAL A 218 -1.34 -10.99 3.09
C VAL A 218 -2.56 -11.59 3.79
N PHE A 219 -2.39 -11.89 5.08
CA PHE A 219 -3.45 -12.38 5.96
C PHE A 219 -3.90 -11.29 6.95
N LEU A 220 -5.21 -11.18 7.15
CA LEU A 220 -5.83 -10.27 8.12
C LEU A 220 -6.01 -10.97 9.47
N THR A 221 -5.35 -10.46 10.52
CA THR A 221 -5.61 -10.95 11.88
C THR A 221 -6.99 -10.47 12.37
N PRO A 222 -7.71 -11.22 13.24
CA PRO A 222 -8.99 -10.77 13.79
C PRO A 222 -8.91 -9.40 14.47
N TYR A 223 -7.79 -9.12 15.13
CA TYR A 223 -7.52 -7.84 15.79
C TYR A 223 -7.54 -6.62 14.85
N PHE A 224 -7.33 -6.81 13.54
CA PHE A 224 -7.54 -5.74 12.55
C PHE A 224 -9.00 -5.26 12.51
N GLY A 225 -9.97 -6.11 12.89
CA GLY A 225 -11.39 -5.77 13.02
C GLY A 225 -11.64 -4.52 13.85
N HIS A 226 -10.84 -4.29 14.90
CA HIS A 226 -10.92 -3.12 15.77
C HIS A 226 -9.91 -2.00 15.44
N PHE A 227 -9.05 -2.14 14.43
CA PHE A 227 -7.93 -1.22 14.23
C PHE A 227 -8.18 -0.18 13.11
N VAL A 228 -7.88 1.10 13.41
CA VAL A 228 -7.88 2.23 12.47
C VAL A 228 -6.68 3.15 12.72
N PRO A 229 -6.13 3.83 11.68
CA PRO A 229 -5.06 4.80 11.86
C PRO A 229 -5.59 6.10 12.47
N TYR A 230 -4.70 6.92 13.03
CA TYR A 230 -5.02 8.30 13.36
C TYR A 230 -5.37 9.11 12.10
N ASN A 231 -6.19 10.15 12.27
CA ASN A 231 -6.56 11.05 11.18
C ASN A 231 -5.31 11.69 10.54
N ASP A 232 -5.33 11.82 9.22
CA ASP A 232 -4.22 12.31 8.36
C ASP A 232 -2.88 11.57 8.44
N ILE A 233 -2.78 10.45 9.17
CA ILE A 233 -1.62 9.55 9.17
C ILE A 233 -1.81 8.45 8.12
N LEU A 234 -0.75 8.18 7.35
CA LEU A 234 -0.61 6.93 6.61
C LEU A 234 0.25 5.98 7.46
N LEU A 235 -0.33 4.88 7.92
CA LEU A 235 0.43 3.76 8.46
C LEU A 235 0.96 2.92 7.29
N VAL A 236 2.15 2.36 7.47
CA VAL A 236 2.80 1.50 6.48
C VAL A 236 3.30 0.23 7.16
N GLY A 237 3.29 -0.88 6.44
CA GLY A 237 4.01 -2.08 6.85
C GLY A 237 5.51 -1.79 6.98
N ARG A 238 6.22 -2.65 7.73
CA ARG A 238 7.68 -2.63 7.79
C ARG A 238 8.23 -3.66 6.80
N GLY A 239 8.84 -3.18 5.73
CA GLY A 239 9.55 -4.00 4.75
C GLY A 239 10.94 -4.43 5.23
N GLY A 240 11.71 -5.01 4.31
CA GLY A 240 13.08 -5.48 4.54
C GLY A 240 14.01 -5.25 3.34
N TYR A 241 13.79 -4.14 2.62
CA TYR A 241 14.34 -3.86 1.29
C TYR A 241 15.52 -2.86 1.29
N SER A 242 15.82 -2.25 2.45
CA SER A 242 16.78 -1.15 2.55
C SER A 242 18.12 -1.58 3.14
N THR A 243 19.19 -1.30 2.40
CA THR A 243 20.59 -1.59 2.73
C THR A 243 21.44 -0.32 2.67
N ASN A 244 22.66 -0.35 3.18
CA ASN A 244 23.58 0.80 3.10
C ASN A 244 23.86 1.23 1.64
N PHE A 245 23.85 0.28 0.70
CA PHE A 245 24.03 0.54 -0.74
C PHE A 245 22.88 1.37 -1.32
N ASN A 246 21.63 0.95 -1.13
CA ASN A 246 20.49 1.62 -1.76
C ASN A 246 20.04 2.88 -0.99
N THR A 247 20.10 2.89 0.34
CA THR A 247 19.75 4.07 1.16
C THR A 247 20.64 5.29 0.89
N GLY A 248 21.92 5.07 0.56
CA GLY A 248 22.83 6.11 0.08
C GLY A 248 22.41 6.68 -1.28
N ARG A 249 22.11 5.80 -2.27
CA ARG A 249 21.60 6.22 -3.59
C ARG A 249 20.29 7.00 -3.48
N PHE A 250 19.34 6.56 -2.63
CA PHE A 250 18.04 7.23 -2.45
C PHE A 250 18.18 8.70 -2.02
N ARG A 251 19.26 9.07 -1.31
CA ARG A 251 19.53 10.47 -0.95
C ARG A 251 20.04 11.33 -2.11
N ARG A 252 20.74 10.73 -3.08
CA ARG A 252 21.04 11.39 -4.36
C ARG A 252 19.75 11.51 -5.18
N ILE A 253 19.04 10.41 -5.42
CA ILE A 253 17.83 10.37 -6.25
C ILE A 253 16.79 11.41 -5.80
N ALA A 254 16.55 11.56 -4.49
CA ALA A 254 15.66 12.60 -3.98
C ALA A 254 16.12 14.03 -4.34
N ARG A 255 17.43 14.32 -4.29
CA ARG A 255 17.99 15.60 -4.73
C ARG A 255 17.78 15.80 -6.24
N ASP A 256 18.09 14.78 -7.04
CA ASP A 256 17.99 14.82 -8.50
C ASP A 256 16.54 15.03 -8.96
N MET A 257 15.55 14.53 -8.20
CA MET A 257 14.11 14.73 -8.41
C MET A 257 13.55 16.01 -7.74
N ASN A 258 14.38 16.82 -7.07
CA ASN A 258 13.98 18.00 -6.28
C ASN A 258 12.91 17.68 -5.20
N TRP A 259 13.15 16.62 -4.45
CA TRP A 259 12.33 16.06 -3.38
C TRP A 259 13.05 16.10 -2.02
N LEU A 260 12.33 16.32 -0.92
CA LEU A 260 12.91 16.30 0.43
C LEU A 260 13.17 14.86 0.90
N TYR A 261 14.40 14.53 1.30
CA TYR A 261 14.77 13.20 1.79
C TYR A 261 14.30 12.97 3.24
N GLY A 262 13.26 12.16 3.43
CA GLY A 262 12.91 11.62 4.74
C GLY A 262 13.85 10.47 5.16
N ASN A 263 14.41 10.54 6.37
CA ASN A 263 15.32 9.51 6.92
C ASN A 263 14.57 8.28 7.50
N ILE A 264 13.53 7.82 6.79
CA ILE A 264 12.76 6.61 7.09
C ILE A 264 13.01 5.61 5.96
N THR A 265 13.38 4.39 6.33
CA THR A 265 13.73 3.29 5.42
C THR A 265 12.92 2.04 5.74
N ASN A 266 13.02 0.99 4.92
CA ASN A 266 12.26 -0.26 5.09
C ASN A 266 10.73 -0.06 5.16
N ILE A 267 10.22 0.77 4.26
CA ILE A 267 8.77 1.00 4.11
C ILE A 267 8.18 -0.16 3.30
N GLY A 268 7.18 -0.81 3.87
CA GLY A 268 6.48 -1.94 3.26
C GLY A 268 5.45 -1.52 2.21
N SER A 269 4.96 -2.52 1.49
CA SER A 269 3.98 -2.36 0.42
C SER A 269 2.53 -2.25 0.92
N THR A 270 2.20 -2.81 2.08
CA THR A 270 0.90 -2.60 2.73
C THR A 270 0.81 -1.18 3.32
N TRP A 271 -0.21 -0.41 2.94
CA TRP A 271 -0.45 0.96 3.44
C TRP A 271 -1.87 1.10 3.96
N TYR A 272 -2.07 1.74 5.12
CA TYR A 272 -3.38 1.95 5.75
C TYR A 272 -3.58 3.44 6.12
N GLY A 273 -4.54 4.09 5.48
CA GLY A 273 -4.81 5.53 5.65
C GLY A 273 -6.04 5.96 4.84
N SER A 274 -6.32 7.26 4.75
CA SER A 274 -7.46 7.75 3.95
C SER A 274 -7.19 7.64 2.43
N PRO A 275 -8.23 7.38 1.59
CA PRO A 275 -8.10 7.26 0.14
C PRO A 275 -7.24 8.35 -0.53
N ARG A 276 -7.48 9.60 -0.15
CA ARG A 276 -6.82 10.78 -0.73
C ARG A 276 -5.33 10.89 -0.36
N VAL A 277 -4.90 10.28 0.74
CA VAL A 277 -3.48 10.19 1.11
C VAL A 277 -2.81 9.07 0.32
N ALA A 278 -3.42 7.87 0.32
CA ALA A 278 -2.92 6.72 -0.40
C ALA A 278 -2.81 6.96 -1.93
N GLN A 279 -3.79 7.60 -2.56
CA GLN A 279 -3.74 7.96 -3.99
C GLN A 279 -2.56 8.88 -4.31
N ARG A 280 -2.33 9.94 -3.53
CA ARG A 280 -1.19 10.86 -3.72
C ARG A 280 0.15 10.13 -3.55
N ILE A 281 0.22 9.26 -2.56
CA ILE A 281 1.39 8.44 -2.27
C ILE A 281 1.67 7.42 -3.39
N ALA A 282 0.63 6.82 -3.97
CA ALA A 282 0.77 5.96 -5.16
C ALA A 282 1.31 6.73 -6.37
N ASN A 283 0.86 7.98 -6.61
CA ASN A 283 1.38 8.83 -7.68
C ASN A 283 2.90 9.05 -7.53
N PHE A 284 3.36 9.50 -6.35
CA PHE A 284 4.79 9.65 -6.07
C PHE A 284 5.58 8.33 -6.19
N THR A 285 4.96 7.20 -5.81
CA THR A 285 5.58 5.87 -5.93
C THR A 285 5.81 5.50 -7.39
N LEU A 286 4.83 5.74 -8.29
CA LEU A 286 4.99 5.50 -9.73
C LEU A 286 6.01 6.44 -10.37
N GLU A 287 6.05 7.72 -9.97
CA GLU A 287 7.08 8.68 -10.41
C GLU A 287 8.48 8.22 -10.01
N ALA A 288 8.65 7.72 -8.77
CA ALA A 288 9.90 7.14 -8.31
C ALA A 288 10.28 5.87 -9.10
N MET A 289 9.33 4.94 -9.29
CA MET A 289 9.55 3.70 -10.05
C MET A 289 9.96 3.97 -11.51
N LEU A 290 9.37 4.99 -12.14
CA LEU A 290 9.77 5.45 -13.47
C LEU A 290 11.18 6.03 -13.46
N TYR A 291 11.49 6.93 -12.53
CA TYR A 291 12.84 7.51 -12.42
C TYR A 291 13.91 6.42 -12.23
N LEU A 292 13.66 5.47 -11.32
CA LEU A 292 14.56 4.34 -11.08
C LEU A 292 14.75 3.50 -12.35
N SER A 293 13.65 3.12 -13.03
CA SER A 293 13.73 2.30 -14.24
C SER A 293 14.43 3.01 -15.39
N ILE A 294 14.28 4.33 -15.53
CA ILE A 294 14.93 5.11 -16.59
C ILE A 294 16.42 5.35 -16.29
N ASN A 295 16.78 5.73 -15.06
CA ASN A 295 18.09 6.32 -14.75
C ASN A 295 19.01 5.45 -13.87
N GLU A 296 18.47 4.56 -13.03
CA GLU A 296 19.26 3.82 -12.03
C GLU A 296 19.57 2.37 -12.40
N PHE A 297 18.83 1.82 -13.38
CA PHE A 297 19.00 0.46 -13.89
C PHE A 297 19.44 0.46 -15.37
N THR A 298 20.32 -0.47 -15.71
CA THR A 298 20.70 -0.80 -17.10
C THR A 298 19.61 -1.63 -17.80
N GLN A 299 19.75 -1.84 -19.11
CA GLN A 299 18.80 -2.67 -19.85
C GLN A 299 18.80 -4.15 -19.41
N PRO A 300 19.96 -4.82 -19.19
CA PRO A 300 19.98 -6.18 -18.64
C PRO A 300 19.29 -6.29 -17.27
N GLU A 301 19.43 -5.29 -16.39
CA GLU A 301 18.74 -5.25 -15.10
C GLU A 301 17.20 -5.18 -15.26
N ARG A 302 16.70 -4.28 -16.13
CA ARG A 302 15.26 -4.19 -16.46
C ARG A 302 14.68 -5.47 -17.08
N GLU A 303 15.51 -6.23 -17.79
CA GLU A 303 15.15 -7.49 -18.46
C GLU A 303 15.37 -8.74 -17.59
N ARG A 304 15.77 -8.58 -16.31
CA ARG A 304 16.13 -9.68 -15.38
C ARG A 304 17.33 -10.54 -15.85
N LYS A 305 18.19 -10.01 -16.72
CA LYS A 305 19.37 -10.68 -17.33
C LYS A 305 20.69 -10.43 -16.58
N LEU A 306 20.63 -10.24 -15.26
CA LEU A 306 21.82 -10.07 -14.43
C LEU A 306 22.66 -11.36 -14.42
N GLY A 307 23.97 -11.24 -14.61
CA GLY A 307 24.91 -12.36 -14.62
C GLY A 307 25.18 -13.00 -16.00
N ILE A 308 24.58 -12.49 -17.07
CA ILE A 308 24.96 -12.83 -18.44
C ILE A 308 25.98 -11.78 -18.92
N LEU A 309 27.21 -12.23 -19.17
CA LEU A 309 28.29 -11.50 -19.85
C LEU A 309 28.43 -12.01 -21.29
#